data_AF-A0A0D0H2U0-F1
#
_entry.id   AF-A0A0D0H2U0-F1
#
_cell.length_a   1.000
_cell.length_b   1.000
_cell.length_c   1.000
_cell.angle_alpha   90.00
_cell.angle_beta   90.00
_cell.angle_gamma   90.00
#
_symmetry.space_group_name_H-M   'P 1'
#
loop_
_entity.id
_entity.type
_entity.pdbx_description
1 polymer ?
#
loop_
_entity_poly.entity_id
_entity_poly.type
_entity_poly.pdbx_seq_one_letter_code
_entity_poly.pdbx_strand_id
1 'polypeptide(L)'
;MATRKQDSETWDARRFAEGASKARETVEQTAYFIVSAKKRPGWESHRPGVELVFYLALIDYETKALVYRLLESPEDRYVWEKYLALHLYEVLERAPLAISEAIREMSRPGSASKADPELHKAAARQFREDLRPIRQDTDFMKALSLIRNAVAAHHADKKSATMDPSITWMLTTATQRNNGGSPMSSQILEYSVRAAMAVQDFAHASIRGEQTT
;
A
#
# COMPACT_ATOMS: atom_id res chain seq x y z
N MET A 1 -3.46 -33.85 -31.51
CA MET A 1 -3.87 -32.76 -30.59
C MET A 1 -2.72 -32.55 -29.61
N ALA A 2 -1.91 -31.52 -29.83
CA ALA A 2 -0.81 -31.19 -28.92
C ALA A 2 -1.38 -30.41 -27.74
N THR A 3 -1.35 -31.01 -26.55
CA THR A 3 -1.59 -30.36 -25.27
C THR A 3 -0.49 -29.31 -25.06
N ARG A 4 -0.82 -28.04 -25.27
CA ARG A 4 -0.01 -26.93 -24.75
C ARG A 4 0.02 -27.10 -23.23
N LYS A 5 1.17 -27.53 -22.70
CA LYS A 5 1.52 -27.25 -21.30
C LYS A 5 1.44 -25.73 -21.16
N GLN A 6 0.43 -25.28 -20.43
CA GLN A 6 0.36 -23.92 -19.94
C GLN A 6 1.56 -23.82 -18.99
N ASP A 7 2.63 -23.16 -19.46
CA ASP A 7 3.76 -22.81 -18.61
C ASP A 7 3.16 -22.01 -17.46
N SER A 8 3.08 -22.62 -16.27
CA SER A 8 2.74 -21.90 -15.06
C SER A 8 3.84 -20.87 -14.90
N GLU A 9 3.53 -19.58 -15.06
CA GLU A 9 4.44 -18.50 -14.72
C GLU A 9 4.90 -18.72 -13.28
N THR A 10 6.11 -19.25 -13.12
CA THR A 10 6.69 -19.50 -11.81
C THR A 10 7.04 -18.14 -11.22
N TRP A 11 6.51 -17.87 -10.04
CA TRP A 11 6.90 -16.72 -9.22
C TRP A 11 8.42 -16.56 -9.18
N ASP A 12 8.92 -15.39 -9.58
CA ASP A 12 10.35 -15.06 -9.53
C ASP A 12 10.67 -14.38 -8.21
N ALA A 13 10.96 -15.21 -7.20
CA ALA A 13 11.30 -14.76 -5.85
C ALA A 13 12.47 -13.76 -5.85
N ARG A 14 13.45 -13.96 -6.74
CA ARG A 14 14.63 -13.10 -6.83
C ARG A 14 14.26 -11.71 -7.31
N ARG A 15 13.49 -11.59 -8.41
CA ARG A 15 13.06 -10.28 -8.92
C ARG A 15 12.22 -9.51 -7.91
N PHE A 16 11.37 -10.20 -7.16
CA PHE A 16 10.59 -9.54 -6.11
C PHE A 16 11.44 -9.12 -4.91
N ALA A 17 12.41 -9.93 -4.49
CA ALA A 17 13.37 -9.54 -3.45
C ALA A 17 14.18 -8.31 -3.87
N GLU A 18 14.63 -8.25 -5.13
CA GLU A 18 15.32 -7.10 -5.71
C GLU A 18 14.41 -5.85 -5.72
N GLY A 19 13.14 -6.00 -6.14
CA GLY A 19 12.16 -4.93 -6.13
C GLY A 19 11.85 -4.37 -4.73
N ALA A 20 11.69 -5.24 -3.74
CA ALA A 20 11.49 -4.84 -2.33
C ALA A 20 12.73 -4.14 -1.77
N SER A 21 13.93 -4.64 -2.10
CA SER A 21 15.19 -4.02 -1.67
C SER A 21 15.36 -2.61 -2.24
N LYS A 22 15.05 -2.42 -3.53
CA LYS A 22 15.09 -1.10 -4.16
C LYS A 22 14.07 -0.11 -3.56
N ALA A 23 12.87 -0.60 -3.24
CA ALA A 23 11.85 0.22 -2.58
C ALA A 23 12.31 0.64 -1.17
N ARG A 24 12.90 -0.28 -0.41
CA ARG A 24 13.52 0.00 0.90
C ARG A 24 14.57 1.11 0.79
N GLU A 25 15.53 0.96 -0.12
CA GLU A 25 16.59 1.96 -0.34
C GLU A 25 16.01 3.34 -0.67
N THR A 26 14.96 3.39 -1.49
CA THR A 26 14.28 4.64 -1.86
C THR A 26 13.67 5.32 -0.63
N VAL A 27 13.00 4.56 0.24
CA VAL A 27 12.40 5.06 1.48
C VAL A 27 13.47 5.54 2.45
N GLU A 28 14.52 4.77 2.66
CA GLU A 28 15.64 5.11 3.54
C GLU A 28 16.33 6.40 3.06
N GLN A 29 16.64 6.50 1.77
CA GLN A 29 17.24 7.70 1.17
C GLN A 29 16.33 8.93 1.33
N THR A 30 15.02 8.76 1.11
CA THR A 30 14.05 9.86 1.28
C THR A 30 13.95 10.29 2.75
N ALA A 31 13.98 9.35 3.69
CA ALA A 31 14.00 9.65 5.12
C ALA A 31 15.27 10.46 5.51
N TYR A 32 16.45 10.01 5.07
CA TYR A 32 17.70 10.73 5.30
C TYR A 32 17.70 12.14 4.68
N PHE A 33 17.13 12.27 3.47
CA PHE A 33 16.94 13.56 2.82
C PHE A 33 16.06 14.48 3.67
N ILE A 34 14.89 14.01 4.14
CA ILE A 34 13.99 14.80 4.99
C ILE A 34 14.69 15.29 6.26
N VAL A 35 15.39 14.39 6.97
CA VAL A 35 16.10 14.74 8.22
C VAL A 35 17.14 15.84 7.98
N SER A 36 17.79 15.82 6.82
CA SER A 36 18.80 16.81 6.43
C SER A 36 18.16 18.11 5.93
N ALA A 37 17.09 18.02 5.12
CA ALA A 37 16.39 19.14 4.52
C ALA A 37 15.64 19.99 5.57
N LYS A 38 15.10 19.37 6.62
CA LYS A 38 14.47 20.05 7.78
C LYS A 38 15.35 21.11 8.44
N LYS A 39 16.68 21.02 8.28
CA LYS A 39 17.65 21.97 8.86
C LYS A 39 17.96 23.15 7.93
N ARG A 40 17.48 23.14 6.69
CA ARG A 40 17.80 24.17 5.68
C ARG A 40 16.73 25.27 5.64
N PRO A 41 17.13 26.53 5.38
CA PRO A 41 16.17 27.58 5.05
C PRO A 41 15.30 27.17 3.86
N GLY A 42 13.99 27.44 3.94
CA GLY A 42 13.05 27.11 2.87
C GLY A 42 12.47 25.70 2.92
N TRP A 43 12.75 24.89 3.95
CA TRP A 43 12.12 23.57 4.13
C TRP A 43 10.60 23.59 3.97
N GLU A 44 9.92 24.56 4.59
CA GLU A 44 8.45 24.70 4.51
C GLU A 44 7.93 24.85 3.07
N SER A 45 8.76 25.32 2.14
CA SER A 45 8.38 25.41 0.71
C SER A 45 8.38 24.06 -0.02
N HIS A 46 9.01 23.04 0.55
CA HIS A 46 9.13 21.71 -0.06
C HIS A 46 8.48 20.62 0.78
N ARG A 47 8.26 20.88 2.08
CA ARG A 47 7.73 19.94 3.06
C ARG A 47 6.50 19.14 2.58
N PRO A 48 5.38 19.74 2.13
CA PRO A 48 4.17 18.98 1.82
C PRO A 48 4.36 17.98 0.67
N GLY A 49 5.16 18.33 -0.35
CA GLY A 49 5.47 17.43 -1.45
C GLY A 49 6.42 16.30 -1.03
N VAL A 50 7.50 16.66 -0.33
CA VAL A 50 8.50 15.69 0.11
C VAL A 50 7.96 14.70 1.14
N GLU A 51 7.17 15.17 2.12
CA GLU A 51 6.56 14.28 3.12
C GLU A 51 5.50 13.37 2.49
N LEU A 52 4.76 13.83 1.48
CA LEU A 52 3.84 13.00 0.71
C LEU A 52 4.58 11.91 -0.08
N VAL A 53 5.65 12.26 -0.79
CA VAL A 53 6.48 11.30 -1.54
C VAL A 53 7.07 10.24 -0.60
N PHE A 54 7.57 10.65 0.57
CA PHE A 54 8.07 9.71 1.57
C PHE A 54 7.00 8.73 2.02
N TYR A 55 5.81 9.23 2.36
CA TYR A 55 4.70 8.39 2.83
C TYR A 55 4.27 7.36 1.77
N LEU A 56 4.20 7.77 0.49
CA LEU A 56 3.86 6.86 -0.60
C LEU A 56 4.97 5.85 -0.90
N ALA A 57 6.24 6.26 -0.81
CA ALA A 57 7.37 5.34 -0.92
C ALA A 57 7.36 4.30 0.21
N LEU A 58 7.00 4.71 1.44
CA LEU A 58 6.89 3.81 2.58
C LEU A 58 5.80 2.75 2.34
N ILE A 59 4.62 3.16 1.88
CA ILE A 59 3.54 2.25 1.50
C ILE A 59 4.00 1.24 0.43
N ASP A 60 4.70 1.71 -0.61
CA ASP A 60 5.20 0.87 -1.70
C ASP A 60 6.19 -0.19 -1.19
N TYR A 61 7.15 0.23 -0.36
CA TYR A 61 8.12 -0.68 0.26
C TYR A 61 7.44 -1.72 1.14
N GLU A 62 6.59 -1.29 2.08
CA GLU A 62 5.93 -2.20 3.03
C GLU A 62 5.05 -3.21 2.31
N THR A 63 4.31 -2.77 1.27
CA THR A 63 3.48 -3.67 0.46
C THR A 63 4.34 -4.71 -0.26
N LYS A 64 5.44 -4.30 -0.91
CA LYS A 64 6.36 -5.24 -1.59
C LYS A 64 7.00 -6.22 -0.62
N ALA A 65 7.42 -5.76 0.56
CA ALA A 65 8.01 -6.60 1.58
C ALA A 65 7.02 -7.66 2.09
N LEU A 66 5.77 -7.27 2.34
CA LEU A 66 4.72 -8.18 2.79
C LEU A 66 4.30 -9.18 1.71
N VAL A 67 4.18 -8.74 0.46
CA VAL A 67 3.90 -9.63 -0.69
C VAL A 67 5.02 -10.64 -0.87
N TYR A 68 6.28 -10.19 -0.81
CA TYR A 68 7.44 -11.08 -0.90
C TYR A 68 7.40 -12.15 0.20
N ARG A 69 7.17 -11.75 1.47
CA ARG A 69 7.10 -12.68 2.60
C ARG A 69 5.92 -13.64 2.53
N LEU A 70 4.76 -13.19 2.08
CA LEU A 70 3.59 -14.04 1.86
C LEU A 70 3.88 -15.16 0.85
N LEU A 71 4.65 -14.86 -0.20
CA LEU A 71 4.94 -15.80 -1.27
C LEU A 71 6.16 -16.69 -0.97
N GLU A 72 7.11 -16.21 -0.18
CA GLU A 72 8.26 -16.99 0.31
C GLU A 72 7.87 -17.97 1.43
N SER A 73 6.95 -17.56 2.31
CA SER A 73 6.50 -18.34 3.47
C SER A 73 4.97 -18.52 3.46
N PRO A 74 4.41 -19.30 2.52
CA PRO A 74 2.97 -19.50 2.39
C PRO A 74 2.34 -20.19 3.62
N GLU A 75 3.13 -20.91 4.40
CA GLU A 75 2.70 -21.53 5.67
C GLU A 75 2.31 -20.51 6.73
N ASP A 76 2.91 -19.32 6.69
CA ASP A 76 2.65 -18.20 7.61
C ASP A 76 1.63 -17.21 7.04
N ARG A 77 0.86 -17.62 6.01
CA ARG A 77 -0.12 -16.79 5.30
C ARG A 77 -1.03 -15.98 6.22
N TYR A 78 -1.48 -16.57 7.33
CA TYR A 78 -2.31 -15.90 8.34
C TYR A 78 -1.68 -14.58 8.80
N VAL A 79 -0.38 -14.60 9.09
CA VAL A 79 0.36 -13.44 9.60
C VAL A 79 0.50 -12.41 8.48
N TRP A 80 1.00 -12.83 7.32
CA TRP A 80 1.33 -11.90 6.25
C TRP A 80 0.10 -11.25 5.62
N GLU A 81 -0.99 -12.00 5.37
CA GLU A 81 -2.23 -11.43 4.84
C GLU A 81 -2.90 -10.46 5.82
N LYS A 82 -2.77 -10.72 7.13
CA LYS A 82 -3.30 -9.83 8.16
C LYS A 82 -2.61 -8.47 8.13
N TYR A 83 -1.29 -8.43 8.01
CA TYR A 83 -0.55 -7.17 7.84
C TYR A 83 -0.81 -6.55 6.46
N LEU A 84 -0.88 -7.35 5.41
CA LEU A 84 -1.18 -6.86 4.07
C LEU A 84 -2.57 -6.21 3.98
N ALA A 85 -3.57 -6.75 4.68
CA ALA A 85 -4.89 -6.15 4.84
C ALA A 85 -4.85 -4.82 5.60
N LEU A 86 -4.00 -4.69 6.62
CA LEU A 86 -3.81 -3.39 7.30
C LEU A 86 -3.23 -2.34 6.36
N HIS A 87 -2.20 -2.69 5.60
CA HIS A 87 -1.63 -1.75 4.62
C HIS A 87 -2.64 -1.43 3.52
N LEU A 88 -3.40 -2.41 3.03
CA LEU A 88 -4.45 -2.15 2.05
C LEU A 88 -5.51 -1.18 2.58
N TYR A 89 -5.93 -1.33 3.84
CA TYR A 89 -6.81 -0.36 4.49
C TYR A 89 -6.18 1.04 4.55
N GLU A 90 -4.90 1.13 4.91
CA GLU A 90 -4.15 2.40 4.89
C GLU A 90 -4.18 3.06 3.51
N VAL A 91 -3.93 2.31 2.44
CA VAL A 91 -3.97 2.84 1.06
C VAL A 91 -5.38 3.24 0.65
N LEU A 92 -6.41 2.48 1.01
CA LEU A 92 -7.78 2.75 0.60
C LEU A 92 -8.40 3.92 1.37
N GLU A 93 -8.09 4.09 2.65
CA GLU A 93 -8.79 5.04 3.53
C GLU A 93 -7.92 6.23 3.96
N ARG A 94 -6.62 6.02 4.20
CA ARG A 94 -5.73 7.06 4.75
C ARG A 94 -4.93 7.80 3.70
N ALA A 95 -4.35 7.09 2.73
CA ALA A 95 -3.57 7.72 1.67
C ALA A 95 -4.33 8.80 0.87
N PRO A 96 -5.61 8.61 0.48
CA PRO A 96 -6.38 9.65 -0.19
C PRO A 96 -6.57 10.90 0.67
N LEU A 97 -6.68 10.75 2.00
CA LEU A 97 -6.80 11.87 2.93
C LEU A 97 -5.47 12.61 3.03
N ALA A 98 -4.36 11.89 3.19
CA ALA A 98 -3.01 12.46 3.23
C ALA A 98 -2.67 13.22 1.94
N ILE A 99 -2.99 12.65 0.77
CA ILE A 99 -2.86 13.31 -0.54
C ILE A 99 -3.70 14.60 -0.57
N SER A 100 -4.96 14.54 -0.14
CA SER A 100 -5.86 15.71 -0.16
C SER A 100 -5.38 16.82 0.79
N GLU A 101 -4.82 16.45 1.93
CA GLU A 101 -4.24 17.38 2.90
C GLU A 101 -2.97 18.05 2.37
N ALA A 102 -2.07 17.27 1.77
CA ALA A 102 -0.87 17.81 1.13
C ALA A 102 -1.22 18.80 0.01
N ILE A 103 -2.17 18.45 -0.88
CA ILE A 103 -2.66 19.34 -1.94
C ILE A 103 -3.26 20.63 -1.37
N ARG A 104 -4.05 20.52 -0.28
CA ARG A 104 -4.64 21.69 0.40
C ARG A 104 -3.57 22.60 0.96
N GLU A 105 -2.51 22.03 1.54
CA GLU A 105 -1.37 22.79 2.06
C GLU A 105 -0.61 23.51 0.93
N MET A 106 -0.35 22.81 -0.17
CA MET A 106 0.30 23.38 -1.37
C MET A 106 -0.54 24.51 -1.98
N SER A 107 -1.87 24.36 -2.00
CA SER A 107 -2.79 25.30 -2.66
C SER A 107 -3.20 26.49 -1.78
N ARG A 108 -2.77 26.56 -0.52
CA ARG A 108 -3.23 27.60 0.42
C ARG A 108 -2.73 28.99 -0.02
N PRO A 109 -3.56 30.05 0.02
CA PRO A 109 -3.09 31.41 -0.21
C PRO A 109 -1.93 31.78 0.73
N GLY A 110 -0.84 32.29 0.17
CA GLY A 110 0.38 32.59 0.94
C GLY A 110 1.17 31.35 1.37
N SER A 111 0.87 30.16 0.82
CA SER A 111 1.70 28.97 1.04
C SER A 111 3.12 29.24 0.60
N ALA A 112 4.09 28.80 1.40
CA ALA A 112 5.49 28.79 1.00
C ALA A 112 5.75 27.75 -0.09
N SER A 113 4.81 26.82 -0.34
CA SER A 113 5.02 25.67 -1.21
C SER A 113 5.38 26.07 -2.65
N LYS A 114 6.41 25.41 -3.19
CA LYS A 114 6.83 25.52 -4.60
C LYS A 114 6.38 24.34 -5.46
N ALA A 115 5.72 23.34 -4.86
CA ALA A 115 5.19 22.20 -5.60
C ALA A 115 4.00 22.64 -6.48
N ASP A 116 3.84 22.04 -7.65
CA ASP A 116 2.70 22.30 -8.53
C ASP A 116 1.45 21.54 -8.00
N PRO A 117 0.44 22.25 -7.45
CA PRO A 117 -0.73 21.59 -6.90
C PRO A 117 -1.61 20.94 -7.98
N GLU A 118 -1.57 21.41 -9.23
CA GLU A 118 -2.38 20.85 -10.31
C GLU A 118 -1.86 19.49 -10.77
N LEU A 119 -0.53 19.31 -10.80
CA LEU A 119 0.07 17.99 -11.04
C LEU A 119 -0.39 16.97 -9.99
N HIS A 120 -0.34 17.33 -8.71
CA HIS A 120 -0.81 16.46 -7.63
C HIS A 120 -2.34 16.23 -7.67
N LYS A 121 -3.14 17.23 -8.06
CA LYS A 121 -4.60 17.06 -8.23
C LYS A 121 -4.93 16.08 -9.35
N ALA A 122 -4.23 16.14 -10.48
CA ALA A 122 -4.44 15.21 -11.59
C ALA A 122 -4.08 13.77 -11.16
N ALA A 123 -2.90 13.59 -10.54
CA ALA A 123 -2.49 12.30 -10.00
C ALA A 123 -3.48 11.77 -8.94
N ALA A 124 -4.00 12.64 -8.07
CA ALA A 124 -4.98 12.27 -7.04
C ALA A 124 -6.33 11.81 -7.62
N ARG A 125 -6.75 12.37 -8.78
CA ARG A 125 -7.95 11.88 -9.47
C ARG A 125 -7.72 10.47 -10.00
N GLN A 126 -6.62 10.25 -10.71
CA GLN A 126 -6.29 8.93 -11.25
C GLN A 126 -6.18 7.88 -10.14
N PHE A 127 -5.46 8.20 -9.06
CA PHE A 127 -5.33 7.33 -7.89
C PHE A 127 -6.69 6.90 -7.32
N ARG A 128 -7.67 7.82 -7.22
CA ARG A 128 -9.02 7.47 -6.73
C ARG A 128 -9.79 6.60 -7.72
N GLU A 129 -9.63 6.82 -9.02
CA GLU A 129 -10.25 6.00 -10.06
C GLU A 129 -9.67 4.58 -10.06
N ASP A 130 -8.34 4.43 -9.90
CA ASP A 130 -7.67 3.13 -9.86
C ASP A 130 -8.09 2.31 -8.63
N LEU A 131 -8.35 2.97 -7.49
CA LEU A 131 -8.84 2.33 -6.27
C LEU A 131 -10.37 2.10 -6.27
N ARG A 132 -11.11 2.71 -7.20
CA ARG A 132 -12.57 2.66 -7.23
C ARG A 132 -13.14 1.23 -7.30
N PRO A 133 -12.62 0.30 -8.13
CA PRO A 133 -13.14 -1.06 -8.19
C PRO A 133 -13.05 -1.78 -6.84
N ILE A 134 -11.97 -1.57 -6.09
CA ILE A 134 -11.77 -2.18 -4.76
C ILE A 134 -12.78 -1.60 -3.77
N ARG A 135 -12.97 -0.27 -3.78
CA ARG A 135 -13.91 0.42 -2.88
C ARG A 135 -15.37 0.06 -3.15
N GLN A 136 -15.71 -0.27 -4.39
CA GLN A 136 -17.06 -0.67 -4.79
C GLN A 136 -17.38 -2.13 -4.42
N ASP A 137 -16.37 -2.94 -4.10
CA ASP A 137 -16.54 -4.26 -3.53
C ASP A 137 -16.96 -4.15 -2.06
N THR A 138 -18.26 -4.01 -1.83
CA THR A 138 -18.80 -3.74 -0.48
C THR A 138 -18.55 -4.87 0.50
N ASP A 139 -18.51 -6.11 0.03
CA ASP A 139 -18.31 -7.27 0.89
C ASP A 139 -16.86 -7.40 1.29
N PHE A 140 -15.94 -7.19 0.34
CA PHE A 140 -14.52 -7.06 0.65
C PHE A 140 -14.25 -5.91 1.63
N MET A 141 -14.80 -4.71 1.40
CA MET A 141 -14.56 -3.55 2.26
C MET A 141 -15.08 -3.74 3.69
N LYS A 142 -16.21 -4.45 3.86
CA LYS A 142 -16.70 -4.87 5.19
C LYS A 142 -15.73 -5.84 5.85
N ALA A 143 -15.30 -6.87 5.13
CA ALA A 143 -14.32 -7.84 5.65
C ALA A 143 -13.00 -7.14 6.04
N LEU A 144 -12.49 -6.25 5.19
CA LEU A 144 -11.29 -5.45 5.43
C LEU A 144 -11.38 -4.63 6.73
N SER A 145 -12.53 -3.98 6.95
CA SER A 145 -12.78 -3.20 8.16
C SER A 145 -12.79 -4.07 9.43
N LEU A 146 -13.36 -5.27 9.34
CA LEU A 146 -13.36 -6.24 10.45
C LEU A 146 -11.94 -6.71 10.78
N ILE A 147 -11.12 -7.02 9.76
CA ILE A 147 -9.71 -7.38 9.95
C ILE A 147 -8.98 -6.26 10.67
N ARG A 148 -9.07 -5.04 10.14
CA ARG A 148 -8.38 -3.88 10.71
C ARG A 148 -8.74 -3.71 12.18
N ASN A 149 -10.00 -3.85 12.54
CA ASN A 149 -10.44 -3.73 13.92
C ASN A 149 -9.93 -4.88 14.79
N ALA A 150 -9.96 -6.12 14.29
CA ALA A 150 -9.42 -7.27 15.01
C ALA A 150 -7.89 -7.20 15.20
N VAL A 151 -7.14 -6.68 14.22
CA VAL A 151 -5.70 -6.48 14.36
C VAL A 151 -5.39 -5.32 15.31
N ALA A 152 -6.02 -4.17 15.10
CA ALA A 152 -5.79 -2.95 15.90
C ALA A 152 -6.17 -3.14 17.37
N ALA A 153 -7.09 -4.06 17.66
CA ALA A 153 -7.50 -4.39 19.01
C ALA A 153 -6.64 -5.51 19.66
N HIS A 154 -5.53 -5.94 19.05
CA HIS A 154 -4.58 -6.92 19.59
C HIS A 154 -5.26 -8.09 20.32
N HIS A 155 -6.16 -8.83 19.65
CA HIS A 155 -6.83 -10.04 20.16
C HIS A 155 -8.18 -9.86 20.88
N ALA A 156 -8.75 -8.65 21.01
CA ALA A 156 -10.14 -8.53 21.48
C ALA A 156 -10.76 -7.24 20.97
N ASP A 157 -11.80 -7.32 20.15
CA ASP A 157 -12.61 -6.14 19.85
C ASP A 157 -13.13 -5.55 21.17
N LYS A 158 -12.83 -4.26 21.43
CA LYS A 158 -13.23 -3.56 22.66
C LYS A 158 -14.73 -3.59 22.93
N LYS A 159 -15.57 -3.89 21.91
CA LYS A 159 -17.02 -3.98 22.05
C LYS A 159 -17.56 -5.39 22.27
N SER A 160 -16.86 -6.43 21.83
CA SER A 160 -17.31 -7.83 21.94
C SER A 160 -16.47 -8.70 22.88
N ALA A 161 -15.22 -8.31 23.15
CA ALA A 161 -14.26 -9.05 23.98
C ALA A 161 -14.04 -10.53 23.55
N THR A 162 -14.40 -10.91 22.31
CA THR A 162 -14.23 -12.28 21.82
C THR A 162 -13.09 -12.42 20.80
N MET A 163 -12.54 -13.62 20.72
CA MET A 163 -11.48 -14.02 19.79
C MET A 163 -12.01 -14.52 18.44
N ASP A 164 -13.33 -14.54 18.26
CA ASP A 164 -14.01 -15.22 17.13
C ASP A 164 -13.51 -14.76 15.75
N PRO A 165 -13.25 -13.46 15.49
CA PRO A 165 -12.70 -13.03 14.21
C PRO A 165 -11.31 -13.63 13.92
N SER A 166 -10.45 -13.70 14.94
CA SER A 166 -9.10 -14.26 14.80
C SER A 166 -9.13 -15.78 14.62
N ILE A 167 -10.02 -16.46 15.37
CA ILE A 167 -10.24 -17.91 15.25
C ILE A 167 -10.76 -18.24 13.85
N THR A 168 -11.80 -17.53 13.39
CA THR A 168 -12.40 -17.74 12.06
C THR A 168 -11.37 -17.57 10.96
N TRP A 169 -10.54 -16.53 11.04
CA TRP A 169 -9.49 -16.30 10.06
C TRP A 169 -8.43 -17.41 10.07
N MET A 170 -7.93 -17.80 11.24
CA MET A 170 -6.93 -18.85 11.38
C MET A 170 -7.46 -20.17 10.81
N LEU A 171 -8.69 -20.55 11.14
CA LEU A 171 -9.31 -21.78 10.62
C LEU A 171 -9.58 -21.70 9.12
N THR A 172 -9.96 -20.55 8.59
CA THR A 172 -10.13 -20.32 7.13
C THR A 172 -8.79 -20.48 6.40
N THR A 173 -7.74 -19.88 6.94
CA THR A 173 -6.38 -19.97 6.37
C THR A 173 -5.86 -21.39 6.42
N ALA A 174 -6.04 -22.08 7.56
CA ALA A 174 -5.66 -23.48 7.73
C ALA A 174 -6.42 -24.38 6.75
N THR A 175 -7.72 -24.16 6.56
CA THR A 175 -8.53 -24.91 5.60
C THR A 175 -8.06 -24.70 4.16
N GLN A 176 -7.80 -23.44 3.77
CA GLN A 176 -7.27 -23.13 2.45
C GLN A 176 -5.92 -23.80 2.22
N ARG A 177 -4.99 -23.72 3.18
CA ARG A 177 -3.71 -24.42 3.11
C ARG A 177 -3.89 -25.93 2.95
N ASN A 178 -4.69 -26.54 3.82
CA ASN A 178 -4.90 -28.00 3.82
C ASN A 178 -5.53 -28.49 2.50
N ASN A 179 -6.26 -27.62 1.81
CA ASN A 179 -6.83 -27.88 0.49
C ASN A 179 -5.88 -27.53 -0.68
N GLY A 180 -4.61 -27.22 -0.42
CA GLY A 180 -3.62 -26.86 -1.44
C GLY A 180 -3.79 -25.44 -2.02
N GLY A 181 -4.49 -24.56 -1.31
CA GLY A 181 -4.73 -23.18 -1.72
C GLY A 181 -3.44 -22.35 -1.71
N SER A 182 -3.11 -21.75 -2.86
CA SER A 182 -1.99 -20.82 -2.99
C SER A 182 -2.35 -19.42 -2.45
N PRO A 183 -1.41 -18.66 -1.87
CA PRO A 183 -1.62 -17.24 -1.60
C PRO A 183 -2.00 -16.43 -2.85
N MET A 184 -1.65 -16.90 -4.05
CA MET A 184 -2.00 -16.25 -5.32
C MET A 184 -3.51 -16.21 -5.59
N SER A 185 -4.31 -17.04 -4.91
CA SER A 185 -5.78 -16.98 -4.98
C SER A 185 -6.39 -16.00 -3.97
N SER A 186 -5.57 -15.24 -3.25
CA SER A 186 -6.02 -14.30 -2.22
C SER A 186 -6.49 -12.99 -2.83
N GLN A 187 -7.73 -12.61 -2.53
CA GLN A 187 -8.26 -11.31 -2.91
C GLN A 187 -7.52 -10.16 -2.20
N ILE A 188 -6.99 -10.39 -0.99
CA ILE A 188 -6.15 -9.42 -0.27
C ILE A 188 -4.87 -9.18 -1.06
N LEU A 189 -4.20 -10.24 -1.50
CA LEU A 189 -3.00 -10.12 -2.32
C LEU A 189 -3.30 -9.38 -3.63
N GLU A 190 -4.34 -9.79 -4.35
CA GLU A 190 -4.75 -9.15 -5.61
C GLU A 190 -4.97 -7.64 -5.43
N TYR A 191 -5.78 -7.25 -4.44
CA TYR A 191 -6.11 -5.85 -4.21
C TYR A 191 -4.93 -5.06 -3.65
N SER A 192 -4.06 -5.65 -2.85
CA SER A 192 -2.82 -5.00 -2.40
C SER A 192 -1.84 -4.74 -3.52
N VAL A 193 -1.71 -5.66 -4.48
CA VAL A 193 -0.89 -5.42 -5.68
C VAL A 193 -1.47 -4.27 -6.51
N ARG A 194 -2.78 -4.26 -6.75
CA ARG A 194 -3.44 -3.15 -7.47
C ARG A 194 -3.29 -1.81 -6.75
N ALA A 195 -3.46 -1.81 -5.43
CA ALA A 195 -3.29 -0.61 -4.62
C ALA A 195 -1.85 -0.09 -4.65
N ALA A 196 -0.84 -0.99 -4.59
CA ALA A 196 0.57 -0.61 -4.72
C ALA A 196 0.89 -0.03 -6.10
N MET A 197 0.30 -0.57 -7.18
CA MET A 197 0.45 0.01 -8.52
C MET A 197 -0.10 1.44 -8.57
N ALA A 198 -1.30 1.68 -8.02
CA ALA A 198 -1.88 3.01 -7.96
C ALA A 198 -0.99 4.01 -7.18
N VAL A 199 -0.36 3.56 -6.09
CA VAL A 199 0.61 4.36 -5.31
C VAL A 199 1.83 4.74 -6.15
N GLN A 200 2.40 3.77 -6.89
CA GLN A 200 3.54 4.02 -7.77
C GLN A 200 3.17 4.97 -8.92
N ASP A 201 2.01 4.79 -9.53
CA ASP A 201 1.54 5.65 -10.63
C ASP A 201 1.32 7.08 -10.16
N PHE A 202 0.75 7.28 -8.96
CA PHE A 202 0.66 8.59 -8.34
C PHE A 202 2.05 9.23 -8.14
N ALA A 203 3.00 8.47 -7.59
CA ALA A 203 4.35 8.97 -7.31
C ALA A 203 5.07 9.36 -8.60
N HIS A 204 5.00 8.53 -9.64
CA HIS A 204 5.58 8.83 -10.94
C HIS A 204 4.95 10.06 -11.61
N ALA A 205 3.62 10.20 -11.55
CA ALA A 205 2.92 11.36 -12.10
C ALA A 205 3.30 12.66 -11.37
N SER A 206 3.48 12.58 -10.05
CA SER A 206 3.86 13.71 -9.21
C SER A 206 5.30 14.18 -9.42
N ILE A 207 6.21 13.29 -9.81
CA ILE A 207 7.65 13.61 -10.01
C ILE A 207 7.95 14.00 -11.46
N ARG A 208 7.36 13.32 -12.46
CA ARG A 208 7.68 13.58 -13.88
C ARG A 208 7.22 14.94 -14.37
N GLY A 209 6.12 15.47 -13.83
CA GLY A 209 5.66 16.81 -14.18
C GLY A 209 6.63 17.92 -13.76
N GLU A 210 7.45 17.70 -12.73
CA GLU A 210 8.44 18.67 -12.25
C GLU A 210 9.70 18.75 -13.13
N GLN A 211 9.94 17.80 -14.04
CA GLN A 211 11.14 17.78 -14.91
C GLN A 211 10.94 18.42 -16.29
N THR A 212 9.71 18.83 -16.62
CA THR A 212 9.34 19.39 -17.95
C THR A 212 9.10 20.89 -17.97
N THR A 213 9.41 21.59 -16.88
CA THR A 213 9.31 23.06 -16.71
C THR A 213 10.62 23.62 -16.18
#